data_AF-A0A820HFF1-F1
#
_entry.id   AF-A0A820HFF1-F1
#
_cell.length_a   1.000
_cell.length_b   1.000
_cell.length_c   1.000
_cell.angle_alpha   90.00
_cell.angle_beta   90.00
_cell.angle_gamma   90.00
#
_symmetry.space_group_name_H-M   'P 1'
#
loop_
_entity.id
_entity.type
_entity.pdbx_description
1 polymer ?
#
loop_
_entity_poly.entity_id
_entity_poly.type
_entity_poly.pdbx_seq_one_letter_code
_entity_poly.pdbx_strand_id
1 'polypeptide(L)'
;YRCEHRECGATVHTDINDVLLKTKGDHCHVIEPENNKIRIFKQVVKERAINESTPIPEIYEEESAKMILSPATIAILPSQREMSCSLNKTRRLETPRIPDSQIFDIPDIYTKTLKNKEFFLCR
;
A
#
# COMPACT_ATOMS: atom_id res chain seq x y z
N TYR A 1 2.02 -10.14 -20.25
CA TYR A 1 1.14 -8.96 -20.44
C TYR A 1 1.02 -8.59 -21.90
N ARG A 2 -0.19 -8.25 -22.37
CA ARG A 2 -0.45 -7.68 -23.70
C ARG A 2 -0.93 -6.24 -23.51
N CYS A 3 -0.58 -5.36 -24.43
CA CYS A 3 -1.11 -4.00 -24.43
C CYS A 3 -2.66 -4.00 -24.49
N GLU A 4 -3.30 -3.13 -23.71
CA GLU A 4 -4.77 -3.01 -23.62
C GLU A 4 -5.38 -2.35 -24.86
N HIS A 5 -4.58 -1.61 -25.64
CA HIS A 5 -5.04 -0.95 -26.85
C HIS A 5 -5.38 -1.99 -27.94
N ARG A 6 -6.61 -1.98 -28.44
CA ARG A 6 -7.16 -3.05 -29.30
C ARG A 6 -6.31 -3.35 -30.54
N GLU A 7 -5.75 -2.31 -31.14
CA GLU A 7 -4.93 -2.39 -32.36
C GLU A 7 -3.44 -2.58 -32.08
N CYS A 8 -3.05 -2.63 -30.80
CA CYS A 8 -1.67 -2.80 -30.39
C CYS A 8 -1.31 -4.27 -30.19
N GLY A 9 -0.30 -4.72 -30.94
CA GLY A 9 0.27 -6.06 -30.86
C GLY A 9 1.39 -6.23 -29.84
N ALA A 10 1.76 -5.16 -29.12
CA ALA A 10 2.87 -5.19 -28.18
C ALA A 10 2.60 -6.13 -27.01
N THR A 11 3.58 -6.99 -26.73
CA THR A 11 3.52 -7.98 -25.66
C THR A 11 4.81 -7.96 -24.84
N VAL A 12 4.64 -8.18 -23.55
CA VAL A 12 5.72 -8.23 -22.57
C VAL A 12 5.59 -9.54 -21.79
N HIS A 13 6.68 -10.27 -21.70
CA HIS A 13 6.80 -11.46 -20.86
C HIS A 13 7.63 -11.10 -19.63
N THR A 14 7.07 -11.38 -18.46
CA THR A 14 7.73 -11.20 -17.17
C THR A 14 7.87 -12.54 -16.47
N ASP A 15 8.79 -12.63 -15.52
CA ASP A 15 8.91 -13.78 -14.62
C ASP A 15 7.86 -13.70 -13.48
N ILE A 16 7.98 -14.59 -12.49
CA ILE A 16 7.08 -14.63 -11.33
C ILE A 16 7.29 -13.46 -10.36
N ASN A 17 8.40 -12.74 -10.49
CA ASN A 17 8.78 -11.56 -9.69
C ASN A 17 8.60 -10.25 -10.47
N ASP A 18 7.81 -10.27 -11.55
CA ASP A 18 7.57 -9.13 -12.44
C ASP A 18 8.83 -8.54 -13.12
N VAL A 19 9.92 -9.31 -13.19
CA VAL A 19 11.14 -8.94 -13.93
C VAL A 19 10.90 -9.12 -15.43
N LEU A 20 11.23 -8.11 -16.22
CA LEU A 20 11.07 -8.13 -17.67
C LEU A 20 12.03 -9.14 -18.31
N LEU A 21 11.46 -10.18 -18.92
CA LEU A 21 12.21 -11.21 -19.63
C LEU A 21 12.34 -10.89 -21.12
N LYS A 22 11.22 -10.50 -21.74
CA LYS A 22 11.17 -10.28 -23.19
C LYS A 22 10.06 -9.33 -23.58
N THR A 23 10.37 -8.40 -24.47
CA THR A 23 9.39 -7.58 -25.19
C THR A 23 9.27 -8.08 -26.63
N LYS A 24 8.06 -8.05 -27.18
CA LYS A 24 7.79 -8.39 -28.59
C LYS A 24 6.80 -7.40 -29.18
N GLY A 25 7.24 -6.76 -30.27
CA GLY A 25 6.49 -5.73 -30.98
C GLY A 25 6.63 -4.36 -30.31
N ASP A 26 6.51 -3.31 -31.12
CA ASP A 26 6.52 -1.93 -30.67
C ASP A 26 5.09 -1.41 -30.49
N HIS A 27 4.92 -0.44 -29.58
CA HIS A 27 3.64 0.23 -29.41
C HIS A 27 3.35 1.13 -30.61
N CYS A 28 2.16 0.98 -31.19
CA CYS A 28 1.68 1.80 -32.30
C CYS A 28 0.84 3.02 -31.86
N HIS A 29 0.81 3.31 -30.56
CA HIS A 29 0.03 4.40 -29.98
C HIS A 29 0.86 5.17 -28.95
N VAL A 30 0.48 6.43 -28.74
CA VAL A 30 1.06 7.25 -27.68
C VAL A 30 0.35 6.91 -26.37
N ILE A 31 1.10 6.91 -25.27
CA ILE A 31 0.50 6.79 -23.93
C ILE A 31 -0.22 8.09 -23.61
N GLU A 32 -1.50 8.02 -23.25
CA GLU A 32 -2.24 9.20 -22.80
C GLU A 32 -1.57 9.81 -21.55
N PRO A 33 -1.24 11.11 -21.57
CA PRO A 33 -0.45 11.74 -20.51
C PRO A 33 -1.15 11.69 -19.15
N GLU A 34 -2.48 11.75 -19.14
CA GLU A 34 -3.30 11.71 -17.90
C GLU A 34 -3.25 10.32 -17.26
N ASN A 35 -3.38 9.25 -18.05
CA ASN A 35 -3.24 7.87 -17.57
C ASN A 35 -1.83 7.58 -17.06
N ASN A 36 -0.79 8.12 -17.71
CA ASN A 36 0.58 7.97 -17.23
C ASN A 36 0.79 8.65 -15.87
N LYS A 37 0.24 9.86 -15.68
CA LYS A 37 0.26 10.55 -14.39
C LYS A 37 -0.40 9.71 -13.30
N ILE A 38 -1.60 9.20 -13.54
CA ILE A 38 -2.32 8.35 -12.56
C ILE A 38 -1.53 7.07 -12.25
N ARG A 39 -0.88 6.48 -13.25
CA ARG A 39 -0.04 5.30 -13.04
C ARG A 39 1.15 5.61 -12.13
N ILE A 40 1.84 6.72 -12.37
CA ILE A 40 2.95 7.18 -11.52
C ILE A 40 2.45 7.45 -10.09
N PHE A 41 1.34 8.16 -9.94
CA PHE A 41 0.72 8.41 -8.63
C PHE A 41 0.45 7.12 -7.86
N LYS A 42 -0.22 6.15 -8.50
CA LYS A 42 -0.53 4.85 -7.89
C LYS A 42 0.73 4.12 -7.44
N GLN A 43 1.80 4.19 -8.23
CA GLN A 43 3.07 3.54 -7.92
C GLN A 43 3.73 4.20 -6.70
N VAL A 44 3.83 5.53 -6.67
CA VAL A 44 4.44 6.27 -5.55
C VAL A 44 3.68 6.01 -4.24
N VAL A 45 2.35 6.10 -4.26
CA VAL A 45 1.53 5.83 -3.07
C VAL A 45 1.68 4.37 -2.61
N LYS A 46 1.79 3.41 -3.54
CA LYS A 46 2.03 1.99 -3.22
C LYS A 46 3.38 1.79 -2.54
N GLU A 47 4.45 2.32 -3.13
CA GLU A 47 5.80 2.18 -2.61
C GLU A 47 5.92 2.81 -1.21
N ARG A 48 5.39 4.04 -1.03
CA ARG A 48 5.36 4.69 0.29
C ARG A 48 4.52 3.93 1.30
N ALA A 49 3.35 3.44 0.90
CA ALA A 49 2.47 2.69 1.80
C ALA A 49 3.06 1.36 2.30
N ILE A 50 3.96 0.75 1.54
CA ILE A 50 4.67 -0.48 1.92
C ILE A 50 5.87 -0.15 2.83
N ASN A 51 6.63 0.88 2.48
CA ASN A 51 7.92 1.15 3.13
C ASN A 51 7.82 2.05 4.36
N GLU A 52 6.80 2.90 4.46
CA GLU A 52 6.65 3.86 5.56
C GLU A 52 5.68 3.35 6.63
N SER A 53 5.77 3.91 7.84
CA SER A 53 4.80 3.71 8.94
C SER A 53 3.64 4.73 8.91
N THR A 54 3.71 5.72 8.02
CA THR A 54 2.70 6.76 7.83
C THR A 54 1.34 6.16 7.41
N PRO A 55 0.21 6.68 7.93
CA PRO A 55 -1.12 6.26 7.50
C PRO A 55 -1.32 6.45 5.98
N ILE A 56 -1.90 5.45 5.30
CA ILE A 56 -2.21 5.54 3.87
C ILE A 56 -3.08 6.77 3.52
N PRO A 57 -4.08 7.15 4.33
CA PRO A 57 -4.83 8.38 4.12
C PRO A 57 -3.95 9.64 3.98
N GLU A 58 -2.93 9.75 4.83
CA GLU A 58 -2.01 10.88 4.89
C GLU A 58 -1.04 10.88 3.70
N ILE A 59 -0.47 9.70 3.36
CA ILE A 59 0.34 9.54 2.14
C ILE A 59 -0.44 9.97 0.89
N TYR A 60 -1.72 9.58 0.79
CA TYR A 60 -2.56 9.93 -0.35
C TYR A 60 -2.78 11.44 -0.45
N GLU A 61 -3.07 12.11 0.66
CA GLU A 61 -3.27 13.56 0.69
C GLU A 61 -1.99 14.31 0.33
N GLU A 62 -0.84 13.91 0.89
CA GLU A 62 0.46 14.51 0.55
C GLU A 62 0.80 14.34 -0.93
N GLU A 63 0.65 13.14 -1.49
CA GLU A 63 0.98 12.88 -2.88
C GLU A 63 -0.01 13.57 -3.84
N SER A 64 -1.29 13.63 -3.48
CA SER A 64 -2.28 14.34 -4.28
C SER A 64 -2.04 15.85 -4.29
N ALA A 65 -1.59 16.43 -3.17
CA ALA A 65 -1.25 17.85 -3.06
C ALA A 65 0.04 18.22 -3.83
N LYS A 66 1.03 17.33 -3.91
CA LYS A 66 2.25 17.53 -4.70
C LYS A 66 1.98 17.52 -6.21
N MET A 67 0.88 16.90 -6.62
CA MET A 67 0.61 16.62 -8.03
C MET A 67 -0.24 17.73 -8.65
N ILE A 68 0.34 18.44 -9.63
CA ILE A 68 -0.41 19.41 -10.43
C ILE A 68 -1.25 18.63 -11.46
N LEU A 69 -2.48 18.31 -11.09
CA LEU A 69 -3.42 17.55 -11.91
C LEU A 69 -4.34 18.47 -12.72
N SER A 70 -4.60 18.10 -13.99
CA SER A 70 -5.66 18.73 -14.77
C SER A 70 -7.02 18.35 -14.17
N PRO A 71 -8.09 19.15 -14.35
CA PRO A 71 -9.44 18.78 -13.92
C PRO A 71 -9.89 17.43 -14.48
N ALA A 72 -9.49 17.12 -15.72
CA ALA A 72 -9.73 15.82 -16.34
C ALA A 72 -8.99 14.69 -15.60
N THR A 73 -7.71 14.88 -15.24
CA THR A 73 -6.95 13.86 -14.48
C THR A 73 -7.52 13.65 -13.07
N ILE A 74 -8.06 14.69 -12.43
CA ILE A 74 -8.72 14.57 -11.11
C ILE A 74 -9.97 13.70 -11.21
N ALA A 75 -10.75 13.81 -12.30
CA ALA A 75 -11.97 13.04 -12.48
C ALA A 75 -11.75 11.52 -12.61
N ILE A 76 -10.58 11.11 -13.12
CA ILE A 76 -10.18 9.69 -13.27
C ILE A 76 -9.25 9.19 -12.15
N LEU A 77 -8.88 10.05 -11.19
CA LEU A 77 -8.03 9.67 -10.07
C LEU A 77 -8.79 8.68 -9.14
N PRO A 78 -8.16 7.57 -8.72
CA PRO A 78 -8.79 6.65 -7.77
C PRO A 78 -9.02 7.36 -6.44
N SER A 79 -10.14 7.08 -5.79
CA SER A 79 -10.42 7.64 -4.47
C SER A 79 -9.43 7.12 -3.41
N GLN A 80 -9.23 7.93 -2.37
CA GLN A 80 -8.43 7.55 -1.20
C GLN A 80 -8.91 6.23 -0.59
N ARG A 81 -10.23 6.00 -0.56
CA ARG A 81 -10.83 4.78 0.00
C ARG A 81 -10.48 3.53 -0.82
N GLU A 82 -10.57 3.62 -2.14
CA GLU A 82 -10.20 2.52 -3.04
C GLU A 82 -8.73 2.14 -2.89
N MET A 83 -7.85 3.14 -2.84
CA MET A 83 -6.42 2.94 -2.62
C MET A 83 -6.17 2.31 -1.23
N SER A 84 -6.79 2.86 -0.19
CA SER A 84 -6.59 2.41 1.19
C SER A 84 -6.97 0.94 1.41
N CYS A 85 -8.08 0.47 0.84
CA CYS A 85 -8.50 -0.93 1.01
C CYS A 85 -7.45 -1.93 0.47
N SER A 86 -6.97 -1.70 -0.76
CA SER A 86 -5.98 -2.57 -1.41
C SER A 86 -4.62 -2.52 -0.70
N LEU A 87 -4.17 -1.31 -0.35
CA LEU A 87 -2.89 -1.07 0.29
C LEU A 87 -2.84 -1.60 1.72
N ASN A 88 -3.90 -1.42 2.51
CA ASN A 88 -3.97 -1.96 3.87
C ASN A 88 -3.88 -3.49 3.88
N LYS A 89 -4.48 -4.16 2.89
CA LYS A 89 -4.37 -5.63 2.77
C LYS A 89 -2.91 -6.05 2.53
N THR A 90 -2.23 -5.35 1.62
CA THR A 90 -0.82 -5.60 1.29
C THR A 90 0.08 -5.33 2.51
N ARG A 91 -0.10 -4.19 3.17
CA ARG A 91 0.67 -3.78 4.34
C ARG A 91 0.49 -4.71 5.54
N ARG A 92 -0.69 -5.34 5.69
CA ARG A 92 -0.92 -6.36 6.73
C ARG A 92 -0.14 -7.66 6.51
N LEU A 93 0.30 -7.94 5.29
CA LEU A 93 1.16 -9.10 5.01
C LEU A 93 2.59 -8.85 5.53
N GLU A 94 3.10 -7.64 5.32
CA GLU A 94 4.45 -7.23 5.77
C GLU A 94 4.48 -6.84 7.26
N THR A 95 3.49 -6.07 7.70
CA THR A 95 3.35 -5.55 9.06
C THR A 95 1.93 -5.84 9.57
N PRO A 96 1.69 -7.04 10.14
CA PRO A 96 0.38 -7.36 10.68
C PRO A 96 0.04 -6.40 11.83
N ARG A 97 -1.24 -6.04 11.95
CA ARG A 97 -1.69 -5.29 13.13
C ARG A 97 -1.47 -6.16 14.34
N ILE A 98 -0.77 -5.62 15.33
CA ILE A 98 -0.73 -6.22 16.66
C ILE A 98 -2.19 -6.33 17.10
N PRO A 99 -2.66 -7.53 17.47
CA PRO A 99 -3.99 -7.65 18.03
C PRO A 99 -4.05 -6.76 19.26
N ASP A 100 -5.15 -6.04 19.44
CA ASP A 100 -5.47 -5.39 20.71
C ASP A 100 -5.78 -6.52 21.71
N SER A 101 -4.75 -7.27 22.12
CA SER A 101 -4.87 -8.27 23.15
C SER A 101 -5.37 -7.53 24.38
N GLN A 102 -6.51 -7.95 24.91
CA GLN A 102 -6.98 -7.49 26.21
C GLN A 102 -5.80 -7.59 27.16
N ILE A 103 -5.30 -6.43 27.58
CA ILE A 103 -4.39 -6.32 28.71
C ILE A 103 -5.25 -6.79 29.88
N PHE A 104 -5.14 -8.07 30.23
CA PHE A 104 -5.79 -8.57 31.42
C PHE A 104 -5.00 -8.03 32.59
N ASP A 105 -5.64 -7.17 33.39
CA ASP A 105 -5.09 -6.78 34.67
C ASP A 105 -4.90 -8.06 35.49
N ILE A 106 -3.64 -8.41 35.76
CA ILE A 106 -3.31 -9.57 36.58
C ILE A 106 -3.85 -9.28 37.98
N PRO A 107 -4.83 -10.05 38.49
CA PRO A 107 -5.39 -9.77 39.82
C PRO A 107 -4.31 -9.80 40.89
N ASP A 108 -4.43 -8.96 41.92
CA ASP A 108 -3.44 -8.80 43.00
C ASP A 108 -3.04 -10.11 43.70
N ILE A 109 -3.94 -11.10 43.70
CA ILE A 109 -3.66 -12.44 44.24
C ILE A 109 -2.55 -13.18 43.49
N TYR A 110 -2.29 -12.81 42.23
CA TYR A 110 -1.24 -13.38 41.38
C TYR A 110 0.00 -12.47 41.30
N THR A 111 -0.01 -11.29 41.90
CA THR A 111 1.17 -10.39 41.95
C THR A 111 1.96 -10.55 43.25
N LYS A 112 1.36 -11.21 44.26
CA LYS A 112 1.93 -11.42 45.60
C LYS A 112 2.15 -12.90 45.92
N THR A 113 3.22 -13.18 46.65
CA THR A 113 3.47 -14.52 47.23
C THR A 113 2.55 -14.81 48.42
N LEU A 114 2.46 -16.07 48.85
CA LEU A 114 1.76 -16.47 50.10
C LEU A 114 2.25 -15.73 51.36
N LYS A 115 3.41 -15.06 51.30
CA LYS A 115 3.98 -14.21 52.36
C LYS A 115 3.79 -12.71 52.10
N ASN A 116 2.86 -12.31 51.23
CA ASN A 116 2.58 -10.93 50.84
C ASN A 116 3.77 -10.14 50.26
N LYS A 117 4.80 -10.82 49.73
CA LYS A 117 5.87 -10.17 48.97
C LYS A 117 5.47 -10.08 47.50
N GLU A 118 5.57 -8.89 46.91
CA GLU A 118 5.43 -8.68 45.47
C GLU A 118 6.52 -9.44 44.72
N PHE A 119 6.16 -10.15 43.65
CA PHE A 119 7.13 -10.93 42.86
C PHE A 119 7.09 -10.62 41.36
N PHE A 120 5.96 -10.14 40.84
CA PHE A 120 5.89 -9.61 39.48
C PHE A 120 6.27 -8.14 39.49
N LEU A 121 7.54 -7.86 39.20
CA LEU A 121 8.01 -6.51 38.84
C LEU A 121 7.87 -6.36 37.31
N CYS A 122 6.69 -5.99 36.83
CA CYS A 122 6.60 -5.44 35.47
C CYS A 122 7.28 -4.06 35.48
N ARG A 123 8.37 -3.91 34.74
CA ARG A 123 9.03 -2.64 34.48
C ARG A 123 8.98 -2.35 32.99
#